data_AF-M3GPZ1-F1
#
_entry.id   AF-M3GPZ1-F1
#
_cell.length_a   1.000
_cell.length_b   1.000
_cell.length_c   1.000
_cell.angle_alpha   90.00
_cell.angle_beta   90.00
_cell.angle_gamma   90.00
#
_symmetry.space_group_name_H-M   'P 1'
#
loop_
_entity.id
_entity.type
_entity.pdbx_description
1 polymer ?
#
loop_
_entity_poly.entity_id
_entity_poly.type
_entity_poly.pdbx_seq_one_letter_code
_entity_poly.pdbx_strand_id
1 'polypeptide(L)'
;MIQLILTKVENKEDISREFASIQKIENFSLQKTTFVETPQEIAEIETLVYADRILVDQALAEQDSNEVQPFISSISSEIQRDQSFKLDQALNKIQAKIERNVLKYESEIYEYYNVLETVVKEDGSKLSGAIVAQVGDTLILHTPKGAIRLNKNEIDYIDYQNSRMKDK
;
A
#
# COMPACT_ATOMS: atom_id res chain seq x y z
N MET A 1 -3.08 12.85 28.39
CA MET A 1 -2.11 13.53 29.27
C MET A 1 -1.28 12.44 29.94
N ILE A 2 0.04 12.62 29.96
CA ILE A 2 1.07 11.60 30.16
C ILE A 2 1.09 11.14 31.62
N GLN A 3 0.47 9.99 31.92
CA GLN A 3 0.50 9.47 33.29
C GLN A 3 0.39 7.94 33.32
N LEU A 4 1.32 7.23 32.68
CA LEU A 4 1.48 5.77 32.85
C LEU A 4 2.87 5.30 32.41
N ILE A 5 3.93 5.94 32.92
CA ILE A 5 5.33 5.45 32.74
C ILE A 5 6.06 5.24 34.08
N LEU A 6 5.47 5.58 35.24
CA LEU A 6 6.23 5.70 36.49
C LEU A 6 6.09 4.57 37.52
N THR A 7 5.61 3.39 37.12
CA THR A 7 5.45 2.28 38.09
C THR A 7 6.21 1.03 37.68
N LYS A 8 7.54 1.12 37.49
CA LYS A 8 8.45 -0.04 37.45
C LYS A 8 9.86 0.29 37.98
N VAL A 9 9.96 1.12 39.01
CA VAL A 9 11.24 1.38 39.71
C VAL A 9 11.36 0.44 40.92
N GLU A 10 11.36 -0.87 40.70
CA GLU A 10 11.46 -1.82 41.82
C GLU A 10 12.42 -2.99 41.63
N ASN A 11 13.26 -3.02 40.58
CA ASN A 11 14.38 -3.96 40.56
C ASN A 11 15.59 -3.40 39.79
N LYS A 12 16.63 -3.01 40.54
CA LYS A 12 17.94 -2.61 39.97
C LYS A 12 18.59 -3.71 39.11
N GLU A 13 18.19 -4.97 39.30
CA GLU A 13 18.64 -6.10 38.48
C GLU A 13 18.11 -6.06 37.05
N ASP A 14 16.88 -5.57 36.82
CA ASP A 14 16.26 -5.56 35.49
C ASP A 14 16.90 -4.52 34.58
N ILE A 15 17.16 -3.31 35.12
CA ILE A 15 17.84 -2.24 34.40
C ILE A 15 19.26 -2.66 34.01
N SER A 16 19.96 -3.38 34.89
CA SER A 16 21.32 -3.85 34.62
C SER A 16 21.36 -4.92 33.52
N ARG A 17 20.33 -5.78 33.44
CA ARG A 17 20.19 -6.76 32.35
C ARG A 17 19.83 -6.11 31.02
N GLU A 18 18.94 -5.13 31.03
CA GLU A 18 18.61 -4.35 29.83
C GLU A 18 19.82 -3.57 29.32
N PHE A 19 20.57 -2.90 30.19
CA PHE A 19 21.83 -2.23 29.81
C PHE A 19 22.90 -3.20 29.30
N ALA A 20 23.02 -4.40 29.89
CA ALA A 20 23.93 -5.43 29.38
C ALA A 20 23.51 -5.96 27.99
N SER A 21 22.20 -6.03 27.72
CA SER A 21 21.71 -6.38 26.38
C SER A 21 21.98 -5.27 25.36
N ILE A 22 21.92 -4.00 25.76
CA ILE A 22 22.26 -2.86 24.90
C ILE A 22 23.78 -2.77 24.66
N GLN A 23 24.61 -3.01 25.69
CA GLN A 23 26.07 -3.08 25.52
C GLN A 23 26.51 -4.25 24.63
N LYS A 24 25.77 -5.37 24.60
CA LYS A 24 26.02 -6.42 23.60
C LYS A 24 25.73 -5.96 22.16
N ILE A 25 24.87 -4.96 21.97
CA ILE A 25 24.57 -4.35 20.66
C ILE A 25 25.68 -3.37 20.23
N GLU A 26 26.57 -2.91 21.12
CA GLU A 26 27.73 -2.06 20.74
C GLU A 26 28.71 -2.77 19.79
N ASN A 27 28.67 -4.11 19.72
CA ASN A 27 29.43 -4.90 18.74
C ASN A 27 28.64 -5.24 17.46
N PHE A 28 27.41 -4.74 17.32
CA PHE A 28 26.65 -4.87 16.08
C PHE A 28 27.15 -3.79 15.13
N SER A 29 28.02 -4.16 14.19
CA SER A 29 28.33 -3.29 13.06
C SER A 29 26.99 -2.93 12.41
N LEU A 30 26.56 -1.66 12.53
CA LEU A 30 25.39 -1.13 11.84
C LEU A 30 25.72 -1.12 10.35
N GLN A 31 25.55 -2.27 9.72
CA GLN A 31 25.69 -2.39 8.27
C GLN A 31 24.45 -1.73 7.68
N LYS A 32 24.67 -0.74 6.81
CA LYS A 32 23.61 -0.20 5.96
C LYS A 32 23.11 -1.35 5.11
N THR A 33 21.95 -1.91 5.48
CA THR A 33 21.28 -2.90 4.65
C THR A 33 20.95 -2.25 3.32
N THR A 34 21.09 -3.02 2.24
CA THR A 34 20.64 -2.54 0.93
C THR A 34 19.12 -2.46 1.00
N PHE A 35 18.56 -1.28 0.75
CA PHE A 35 17.12 -1.11 0.62
C PHE A 35 16.65 -1.94 -0.58
N VAL A 36 15.74 -2.87 -0.36
CA VAL A 36 15.11 -3.67 -1.40
C VAL A 36 13.64 -3.29 -1.37
N GLU A 37 13.17 -2.72 -2.48
CA GLU A 37 11.77 -2.33 -2.63
C GLU A 37 10.87 -3.56 -2.48
N THR A 38 9.89 -3.46 -1.61
CA THR A 38 8.85 -4.47 -1.44
C THR A 38 7.94 -4.52 -2.66
N PRO A 39 7.27 -5.65 -2.92
CA PRO A 39 6.29 -5.74 -3.99
C PRO A 39 5.20 -4.65 -3.94
N GLN A 40 4.80 -4.23 -2.73
CA GLN A 40 3.87 -3.13 -2.51
C GLN A 40 4.47 -1.78 -2.91
N GLU A 41 5.70 -1.48 -2.48
CA GLU A 41 6.38 -0.22 -2.87
C GLU A 41 6.58 -0.11 -4.39
N ILE A 42 6.94 -1.21 -5.06
CA ILE A 42 7.05 -1.25 -6.52
C ILE A 42 5.69 -0.93 -7.16
N ALA A 43 4.61 -1.51 -6.64
CA ALA A 43 3.27 -1.29 -7.15
C ALA A 43 2.80 0.15 -6.90
N GLU A 44 3.09 0.74 -5.74
CA GLU A 44 2.81 2.15 -5.45
C GLU A 44 3.51 3.07 -6.45
N ILE A 45 4.81 2.86 -6.69
CA ILE A 45 5.59 3.63 -7.67
C ILE A 45 4.98 3.50 -9.08
N GLU A 46 4.56 2.30 -9.49
CA GLU A 46 3.92 2.09 -10.80
C GLU A 46 2.62 2.88 -10.97
N THR A 47 1.90 3.12 -9.88
CA THR A 47 0.65 3.90 -9.92
C THR A 47 0.86 5.41 -9.93
N LEU A 48 2.09 5.89 -9.74
CA LEU A 48 2.45 7.30 -9.89
C LEU A 48 2.51 7.67 -11.38
N VAL A 49 1.35 7.99 -11.93
CA VAL A 49 1.19 8.38 -13.34
C VAL A 49 1.05 9.89 -13.49
N TYR A 50 1.69 10.43 -14.52
CA TYR A 50 1.63 11.85 -14.86
C TYR A 50 0.66 12.07 -16.04
N ALA A 51 -0.16 13.11 -15.92
CA ALA A 51 -0.91 13.62 -17.05
C ALA A 51 0.04 14.13 -18.15
N ASP A 52 -0.42 14.13 -19.40
CA ASP A 52 0.34 14.69 -20.51
C ASP A 52 0.66 16.16 -20.26
N ARG A 53 1.94 16.49 -20.35
CA ARG A 53 2.44 17.84 -20.10
C ARG A 53 1.88 18.85 -21.10
N ILE A 54 1.64 18.45 -22.34
CA ILE A 54 1.05 19.33 -23.35
C ILE A 54 -0.35 19.76 -22.93
N LEU A 55 -1.17 18.83 -22.45
CA LEU A 55 -2.52 19.13 -21.97
C LEU A 55 -2.48 20.03 -20.73
N VAL A 56 -1.55 19.77 -19.80
CA VAL A 56 -1.36 20.62 -18.62
C VAL A 56 -0.95 22.03 -19.02
N ASP A 57 0.01 22.19 -19.93
CA ASP A 57 0.48 23.49 -20.40
C ASP A 57 -0.66 24.26 -21.11
N GLN A 58 -1.50 23.57 -21.89
CA GLN A 58 -2.67 24.17 -22.52
C GLN A 58 -3.72 24.62 -21.50
N ALA A 59 -4.02 23.80 -20.48
CA ALA A 59 -4.96 24.16 -19.43
C ALA A 59 -4.49 25.40 -18.64
N LEU A 60 -3.19 25.51 -18.36
CA LEU A 60 -2.60 26.67 -17.70
C LEU A 60 -2.73 27.94 -18.56
N ALA A 61 -2.60 27.82 -19.88
CA ALA A 61 -2.79 28.94 -20.81
C ALA A 61 -4.27 29.34 -20.96
N GLU A 62 -5.20 28.39 -20.94
CA GLU A 62 -6.64 28.66 -21.03
C GLU A 62 -7.20 29.33 -19.77
N GLN A 63 -6.59 29.09 -18.60
CA GLN A 63 -7.01 29.71 -17.33
C GLN A 63 -6.88 31.24 -17.35
N ASP A 64 -6.00 31.79 -18.19
CA ASP A 64 -5.83 33.23 -18.38
C ASP A 64 -6.87 33.85 -19.33
N SER A 65 -7.66 33.02 -20.02
CA SER A 65 -8.76 33.45 -20.90
C SER A 65 -10.12 33.29 -20.20
N ASN A 66 -10.91 34.37 -20.14
CA ASN A 66 -12.22 34.42 -19.47
C ASN A 66 -13.35 33.63 -20.18
N GLU A 67 -13.03 32.60 -20.97
CA GLU A 67 -14.03 31.80 -21.68
C GLU A 67 -14.44 30.57 -20.86
N VAL A 68 -15.72 30.54 -20.45
CA VAL A 68 -16.29 29.39 -19.71
C VAL A 68 -16.71 28.32 -20.71
N GLN A 69 -15.92 27.25 -20.81
CA GLN A 69 -16.27 26.05 -21.57
C GLN A 69 -16.99 25.01 -20.68
N PRO A 70 -17.92 24.22 -21.23
CA PRO A 70 -18.51 23.09 -20.50
C PRO A 70 -17.43 22.07 -20.13
N PHE A 71 -17.49 21.52 -18.90
CA PHE A 71 -16.45 20.62 -18.37
C PHE A 71 -16.11 19.45 -19.31
N ILE A 72 -17.13 18.83 -19.93
CA ILE A 72 -16.96 17.65 -20.81
C ILE A 72 -16.13 17.96 -22.07
N SER A 73 -16.06 19.21 -22.50
CA SER A 73 -15.26 19.66 -23.64
C SER A 73 -14.04 20.47 -23.21
N SER A 74 -13.75 20.54 -21.91
CA SER A 74 -12.63 21.31 -21.37
C SER A 74 -11.35 20.49 -21.39
N ILE A 75 -10.20 21.17 -21.53
CA ILE A 75 -8.88 20.55 -21.42
C ILE A 75 -8.70 19.83 -20.07
N SER A 76 -9.28 20.34 -19.00
CA SER A 76 -9.30 19.68 -17.68
C SER A 76 -9.92 18.28 -17.71
N SER A 77 -10.98 18.07 -18.50
CA SER A 77 -11.57 16.73 -18.66
C SER A 77 -10.70 15.80 -19.50
N GLU A 78 -9.94 16.33 -20.45
CA GLU A 78 -8.98 15.56 -21.23
C GLU A 78 -7.79 15.11 -20.37
N ILE A 79 -7.26 16.01 -19.52
CA ILE A 79 -6.25 15.70 -18.51
C ILE A 79 -6.73 14.56 -17.60
N GLN A 80 -7.95 14.66 -17.07
CA GLN A 80 -8.52 13.61 -16.21
C GLN A 80 -8.64 12.28 -16.95
N ARG A 81 -9.09 12.29 -18.21
CA ARG A 81 -9.21 11.07 -19.03
C ARG A 81 -7.84 10.44 -19.31
N ASP A 82 -6.84 11.24 -19.67
CA ASP A 82 -5.47 10.78 -19.91
C ASP A 82 -4.86 10.15 -18.65
N GLN A 83 -4.95 10.85 -17.52
CA GLN A 83 -4.46 10.33 -16.24
C GLN A 83 -5.17 9.03 -15.86
N SER A 84 -6.51 8.97 -16.00
CA SER A 84 -7.29 7.78 -15.67
C SER A 84 -6.91 6.59 -16.56
N PHE A 85 -6.67 6.84 -17.85
CA PHE A 85 -6.22 5.80 -18.78
C PHE A 85 -4.84 5.26 -18.40
N LYS A 86 -3.87 6.14 -18.12
CA LYS A 86 -2.52 5.74 -17.69
C LYS A 86 -2.55 4.98 -16.37
N LEU A 87 -3.38 5.41 -15.42
CA LEU A 87 -3.57 4.73 -14.15
C LEU A 87 -4.14 3.33 -14.36
N ASP A 88 -5.17 3.18 -15.20
CA ASP A 88 -5.74 1.86 -15.51
C ASP A 88 -4.69 0.93 -16.13
N GLN A 89 -3.85 1.45 -17.03
CA GLN A 89 -2.72 0.69 -17.59
C GLN A 89 -1.72 0.26 -16.52
N ALA A 90 -1.39 1.11 -15.55
CA ALA A 90 -0.52 0.76 -14.43
C ALA A 90 -1.13 -0.35 -13.57
N LEU A 91 -2.41 -0.20 -13.19
CA LEU A 91 -3.13 -1.22 -12.43
C LEU A 91 -3.21 -2.56 -13.20
N ASN A 92 -3.35 -2.52 -14.53
CA ASN A 92 -3.33 -3.73 -15.37
C ASN A 92 -1.95 -4.41 -15.35
N LYS A 93 -0.86 -3.64 -15.39
CA LYS A 93 0.50 -4.18 -15.27
C LYS A 93 0.72 -4.85 -13.91
N ILE A 94 0.26 -4.24 -12.83
CA ILE A 94 0.36 -4.81 -11.47
C ILE A 94 -0.39 -6.14 -11.39
N GLN A 95 -1.63 -6.21 -11.89
CA GLN A 95 -2.38 -7.47 -11.93
C GLN A 95 -1.65 -8.55 -12.76
N ALA A 96 -1.13 -8.21 -13.94
CA ALA A 96 -0.38 -9.15 -14.76
C ALA A 96 0.95 -9.61 -14.10
N LYS A 97 1.55 -8.80 -13.22
CA LYS A 97 2.69 -9.24 -12.39
C LYS A 97 2.24 -10.23 -11.33
N ILE A 98 1.12 -9.97 -10.66
CA ILE A 98 0.52 -10.88 -9.67
C ILE A 98 0.17 -12.22 -10.32
N GLU A 99 -0.52 -12.22 -11.46
CA GLU A 99 -0.95 -13.44 -12.16
C GLU A 99 0.24 -14.31 -12.62
N ARG A 100 1.40 -13.70 -12.89
CA ARG A 100 2.64 -14.44 -13.19
C ARG A 100 3.30 -15.04 -11.96
N ASN A 101 3.08 -14.45 -10.78
CA ASN A 101 3.60 -14.92 -9.51
C ASN A 101 2.50 -15.66 -8.73
N VAL A 102 2.19 -16.87 -9.16
CA VAL A 102 1.08 -17.66 -8.62
C VAL A 102 1.41 -18.13 -7.20
N LEU A 103 0.85 -17.45 -6.20
CA LEU A 103 0.84 -17.86 -4.80
C LEU A 103 -0.47 -18.61 -4.53
N LYS A 104 -0.40 -19.92 -4.30
CA LYS A 104 -1.57 -20.81 -4.20
C LYS A 104 -2.13 -20.92 -2.78
N TYR A 105 -1.37 -20.47 -1.78
CA TYR A 105 -1.73 -20.59 -0.38
C TYR A 105 -1.57 -19.25 0.35
N GLU A 106 -2.40 -19.03 1.38
CA GLU A 106 -2.32 -17.81 2.21
C GLU A 106 -0.97 -17.68 2.93
N SER A 107 -0.32 -18.80 3.27
CA SER A 107 1.03 -18.79 3.84
C SER A 107 2.07 -18.23 2.87
N GLU A 108 1.95 -18.55 1.57
CA GLU A 108 2.86 -18.03 0.54
C GLU A 108 2.63 -16.53 0.33
N ILE A 109 1.38 -16.07 0.42
CA ILE A 109 1.04 -14.64 0.39
C ILE A 109 1.67 -13.93 1.58
N TYR A 110 1.50 -14.48 2.79
CA TYR A 110 2.12 -13.93 3.98
C TYR A 110 3.64 -13.90 3.88
N GLU A 111 4.28 -14.97 3.41
CA GLU A 111 5.74 -15.00 3.24
C GLU A 111 6.23 -13.98 2.21
N TYR A 112 5.50 -13.80 1.12
CA TYR A 112 5.90 -12.90 0.03
C TYR A 112 5.67 -11.42 0.35
N TYR A 113 4.54 -11.08 0.97
CA TYR A 113 4.14 -9.70 1.28
C TYR A 113 4.39 -9.30 2.73
N ASN A 114 4.76 -10.25 3.59
CA ASN A 114 4.87 -10.12 5.05
C ASN A 114 3.58 -9.66 5.75
N VAL A 115 2.44 -9.85 5.09
CA VAL A 115 1.12 -9.46 5.58
C VAL A 115 0.05 -10.36 4.97
N LEU A 116 -1.01 -10.60 5.74
CA LEU A 116 -2.23 -11.24 5.29
C LEU A 116 -3.41 -10.47 5.88
N GLU A 117 -4.23 -9.89 5.02
CA GLU A 117 -5.44 -9.17 5.38
C GLU A 117 -6.69 -9.94 4.96
N THR A 118 -7.78 -9.70 5.69
CA THR A 118 -9.11 -10.12 5.28
C THR A 118 -9.94 -8.90 4.94
N VAL A 119 -10.29 -8.75 3.66
CA VAL A 119 -11.24 -7.74 3.19
C VAL A 119 -12.65 -8.27 3.35
N VAL A 120 -13.48 -7.55 4.11
CA VAL A 120 -14.91 -7.85 4.29
C VAL A 120 -15.71 -6.84 3.48
N LYS A 121 -16.52 -7.34 2.55
CA LYS A 121 -17.37 -6.52 1.68
C LYS A 121 -18.69 -6.18 2.37
N GLU A 122 -19.40 -5.16 1.87
CA GLU A 122 -20.73 -4.75 2.37
C GLU A 122 -21.77 -5.88 2.30
N ASP A 123 -21.64 -6.79 1.33
CA ASP A 123 -22.49 -7.98 1.19
C ASP A 123 -22.15 -9.10 2.19
N GLY A 124 -21.15 -8.89 3.05
CA GLY A 124 -20.64 -9.84 4.04
C GLY A 124 -19.67 -10.88 3.49
N SER A 125 -19.38 -10.86 2.17
CA SER A 125 -18.36 -11.73 1.59
C SER A 125 -16.96 -11.35 2.07
N LYS A 126 -16.07 -12.35 2.17
CA LYS A 126 -14.72 -12.19 2.71
C LYS A 126 -13.69 -12.66 1.70
N LEU A 127 -12.64 -11.85 1.52
CA LEU A 127 -11.50 -12.14 0.66
C LEU A 127 -10.23 -12.04 1.49
N SER A 128 -9.43 -13.10 1.49
CA SER A 128 -8.16 -13.17 2.22
C SER A 128 -7.01 -13.05 1.23
N GLY A 129 -6.03 -12.21 1.54
CA GLY A 129 -4.92 -11.91 0.63
C GLY A 129 -4.00 -10.80 1.15
N ALA A 130 -3.19 -10.26 0.25
CA ALA A 130 -2.35 -9.09 0.52
C ALA A 130 -2.79 -7.90 -0.35
N ILE A 131 -2.99 -6.74 0.26
CA ILE A 131 -3.23 -5.49 -0.47
C ILE A 131 -1.92 -5.04 -1.12
N VAL A 132 -1.89 -5.03 -2.45
CA VAL A 132 -0.67 -4.74 -3.22
C VAL A 132 -0.60 -3.26 -3.61
N ALA A 133 -1.73 -2.65 -3.96
CA ALA A 133 -1.80 -1.25 -4.34
C ALA A 133 -3.16 -0.66 -3.96
N GLN A 134 -3.15 0.63 -3.64
CA GLN A 134 -4.35 1.40 -3.33
C GLN A 134 -4.27 2.77 -4.01
N VAL A 135 -5.23 3.06 -4.90
CA VAL A 135 -5.28 4.35 -5.61
C VAL A 135 -6.72 4.85 -5.65
N GLY A 136 -6.97 6.00 -5.03
CA GLY A 136 -8.32 6.54 -4.87
C GLY A 136 -9.24 5.51 -4.23
N ASP A 137 -10.31 5.15 -4.94
CA ASP A 137 -11.30 4.17 -4.50
C ASP A 137 -11.00 2.74 -4.96
N THR A 138 -9.88 2.50 -5.66
CA THR A 138 -9.51 1.17 -6.13
C THR A 138 -8.41 0.55 -5.27
N LEU A 139 -8.60 -0.72 -4.90
CA LEU A 139 -7.60 -1.58 -4.29
C LEU A 139 -7.29 -2.77 -5.20
N ILE A 140 -6.04 -3.20 -5.21
CA ILE A 140 -5.61 -4.47 -5.79
C ILE A 140 -5.28 -5.43 -4.65
N LEU A 141 -6.05 -6.51 -4.55
CA LEU A 141 -5.85 -7.58 -3.58
C LEU A 141 -5.24 -8.80 -4.30
N HIS A 142 -4.08 -9.28 -3.86
CA HIS A 142 -3.54 -10.57 -4.29
C HIS A 142 -4.08 -11.66 -3.36
N THR A 143 -4.93 -12.53 -3.90
CA THR A 143 -5.49 -13.70 -3.21
C THR A 143 -4.90 -15.00 -3.77
N PRO A 144 -5.11 -16.16 -3.12
CA PRO A 144 -4.69 -17.44 -3.68
C PRO A 144 -5.29 -17.78 -5.05
N LYS A 145 -6.39 -17.08 -5.42
CA LYS A 145 -7.08 -17.22 -6.70
C LYS A 145 -6.58 -16.24 -7.77
N GLY A 146 -5.61 -15.39 -7.43
CA GLY A 146 -5.07 -14.34 -8.29
C GLY A 146 -5.40 -12.93 -7.80
N ALA A 147 -5.16 -11.95 -8.69
CA ALA A 147 -5.41 -10.55 -8.43
C ALA A 147 -6.91 -10.22 -8.53
N ILE A 148 -7.40 -9.40 -7.61
CA ILE A 148 -8.77 -8.89 -7.61
C ILE A 148 -8.72 -7.37 -7.48
N ARG A 149 -9.40 -6.66 -8.39
CA ARG A 149 -9.69 -5.23 -8.19
C ARG A 149 -10.92 -5.08 -7.33
N LEU A 150 -10.81 -4.29 -6.27
CA LEU A 150 -11.90 -3.99 -5.37
C LEU A 150 -12.17 -2.49 -5.36
N ASN A 151 -13.45 -2.12 -5.32
CA ASN A 151 -13.85 -0.74 -5.05
C ASN A 151 -14.03 -0.58 -3.53
N LYS A 152 -13.44 0.48 -2.96
CA LYS A 152 -13.57 0.82 -1.53
C LYS A 152 -15.00 1.01 -1.08
N ASN A 153 -15.86 1.49 -1.97
CA ASN A 153 -17.27 1.69 -1.67
C ASN A 153 -18.04 0.37 -1.52
N GLU A 154 -17.43 -0.76 -1.87
CA GLU A 154 -18.01 -2.10 -1.65
C GLU A 154 -17.38 -2.81 -0.43
N ILE A 155 -16.46 -2.14 0.29
CA ILE A 155 -15.73 -2.70 1.42
C ILE A 155 -16.31 -2.13 2.72
N ASP A 156 -16.71 -3.02 3.62
CA ASP A 156 -17.16 -2.66 4.98
C ASP A 156 -15.94 -2.36 5.87
N TYR A 157 -15.02 -3.34 6.00
CA TYR A 157 -13.76 -3.15 6.70
C TYR A 157 -12.67 -4.11 6.22
N ILE A 158 -11.43 -3.82 6.64
CA ILE A 158 -10.26 -4.66 6.42
C ILE A 158 -9.72 -5.08 7.78
N ASP A 159 -9.62 -6.38 8.00
CA ASP A 159 -9.01 -6.98 9.19
C ASP A 159 -7.54 -7.29 8.92
N TYR A 160 -6.66 -6.65 9.69
CA TYR A 160 -5.21 -6.82 9.60
C TYR A 160 -4.79 -7.91 10.57
N GLN A 161 -4.58 -9.12 10.05
CA GLN A 161 -4.08 -10.21 10.87
C GLN A 161 -2.58 -10.05 11.08
N ASN A 162 -2.21 -9.31 12.14
CA ASN A 162 -0.88 -9.35 12.73
C ASN A 162 -0.68 -10.69 13.45
N SER A 163 -0.79 -11.80 12.71
CA SER A 163 -0.39 -13.08 13.24
C SER A 163 1.14 -13.11 13.26
N ARG A 164 1.72 -12.94 14.45
CA ARG A 164 2.83 -13.82 14.80
C ARG A 164 2.24 -15.21 14.66
N MET A 165 2.39 -15.84 13.50
CA MET A 165 2.10 -17.27 13.38
C MET A 165 2.89 -17.90 14.52
N LYS A 166 2.18 -18.39 15.54
CA LYS A 166 2.83 -19.07 16.65
C LYS A 166 3.48 -20.28 16.01
N ASP A 167 4.80 -20.25 15.90
CA ASP A 167 5.61 -21.44 15.67
C ASP A 167 5.07 -22.52 16.61
N LYS A 168 4.60 -23.63 16.02
CA LYS A 168 4.15 -24.81 16.76
C LYS A 168 5.31 -25.46 17.49
#